data_AF-A0ABD0R599-F1
#
_entry.id   AF-A0ABD0R599-F1
#
_cell.length_a   1.000
_cell.length_b   1.000
_cell.length_c   1.000
_cell.angle_alpha   90.00
_cell.angle_beta   90.00
_cell.angle_gamma   90.00
#
_symmetry.space_group_name_H-M   'P 1'
#
loop_
_entity.id
_entity.type
_entity.pdbx_description
1 polymer ?
#
loop_
_entity_poly.entity_id
_entity_poly.type
_entity_poly.pdbx_seq_one_letter_code
_entity_poly.pdbx_strand_id
1 'polypeptide(L)' 'KLVYPWDEVSRLERTSSVLLAESIRVCVRGEDHFFSMLLRLQQTYLIMQQLAEYAIVRFFDKETFNAEHPLANPLHITQ' A
#
# COMPACT_ATOMS: atom_id res chain seq x y z
N LYS A 1 -13.38 4.54 -10.08
CA LYS A 1 -12.93 4.14 -8.72
C LYS A 1 -11.86 3.08 -8.89
N LEU A 2 -10.63 3.30 -8.40
CA LEU A 2 -9.55 2.31 -8.43
C LEU A 2 -9.57 1.53 -7.11
N VAL A 3 -9.66 0.20 -7.18
CA VAL A 3 -9.66 -0.68 -6.01
C VAL A 3 -8.85 -1.92 -6.36
N TYR A 4 -7.70 -2.06 -5.74
CA TYR A 4 -6.81 -3.21 -5.89
C TYR A 4 -6.50 -3.81 -4.52
N PRO A 5 -6.36 -5.14 -4.42
CA PRO A 5 -5.85 -5.76 -3.21
C PRO A 5 -4.34 -5.46 -3.05
N TRP A 6 -3.89 -5.32 -1.81
CA TRP A 6 -2.51 -4.96 -1.49
C TRP A 6 -1.49 -6.04 -1.86
N ASP A 7 -1.90 -7.32 -1.89
CA ASP A 7 -1.07 -8.44 -2.32
C ASP A 7 -0.79 -8.47 -3.84
N GLU A 8 -1.50 -7.67 -4.63
CA GLU A 8 -1.23 -7.53 -6.07
C GLU A 8 -0.28 -6.36 -6.42
N VAL A 9 0.14 -5.56 -5.43
CA VAL A 9 1.07 -4.44 -5.64
C VAL A 9 2.48 -4.98 -5.83
N SER A 10 3.02 -4.84 -7.04
CA SER A 10 4.37 -5.31 -7.40
C SER A 10 5.45 -4.25 -7.22
N ARG A 11 5.06 -2.96 -7.17
CA ARG A 11 5.97 -1.85 -6.91
C ARG A 11 5.26 -0.73 -6.18
N LEU A 12 5.96 -0.14 -5.22
CA LEU A 12 5.54 1.06 -4.50
C LEU A 12 6.78 1.94 -4.33
N GLU A 13 6.83 3.09 -5.02
CA GLU A 13 7.99 3.99 -4.99
C GLU A 13 7.54 5.45 -4.97
N ARG A 14 8.33 6.32 -4.33
CA ARG A 14 8.19 7.77 -4.49
C ARG A 14 8.93 8.19 -5.76
N THR A 15 8.30 9.04 -6.56
CA THR A 15 8.87 9.53 -7.81
C THR A 15 8.56 11.00 -8.00
N SER A 16 9.48 11.70 -8.66
CA SER A 16 9.33 13.10 -9.06
C SER A 16 9.79 13.20 -10.51
N SER A 17 9.03 13.92 -11.33
CA SER A 17 9.38 14.13 -12.73
C SER A 17 9.21 15.59 -13.09
N VAL A 18 9.78 16.02 -14.21
CA VAL A 18 9.62 17.40 -14.68
C VAL A 18 8.15 17.76 -14.94
N LEU A 19 7.34 16.77 -15.33
CA LEU A 19 5.93 16.95 -15.72
C LEU A 19 4.96 16.79 -14.54
N LEU A 20 5.40 16.20 -13.44
CA LEU A 20 4.53 15.83 -12.32
C LEU A 20 5.22 16.16 -11.01
N ALA A 21 4.49 16.85 -10.13
CA ALA A 21 4.87 17.01 -8.73
C ALA A 21 5.16 15.65 -8.07
N GLU A 22 5.86 15.68 -6.94
CA GLU A 22 6.17 14.47 -6.17
C GLU A 22 4.92 13.58 -6.03
N SER A 23 5.09 12.31 -6.35
CA SER A 23 4.02 11.35 -6.46
C SER A 23 4.44 9.99 -5.93
N ILE A 24 3.45 9.16 -5.62
CA ILE A 24 3.64 7.76 -5.31
C ILE A 24 3.27 6.98 -6.58
N ARG A 25 4.22 6.21 -7.12
CA ARG A 25 3.99 5.26 -8.19
C ARG A 25 3.66 3.90 -7.58
N VAL A 26 2.53 3.35 -8.02
CA VAL A 26 2.05 2.03 -7.64
C VAL A 26 1.96 1.20 -8.92
N CYS A 27 2.63 0.04 -8.96
CA CYS A 27 2.46 -0.92 -10.05
C CYS A 27 1.57 -2.07 -9.59
N VAL A 28 0.50 -2.34 -10.33
CA VAL A 28 -0.44 -3.44 -10.08
C VAL A 28 -0.72 -4.13 -11.41
N ARG A 29 -0.57 -5.46 -11.47
CA ARG A 29 -0.80 -6.26 -12.70
C ARG A 29 -0.03 -5.75 -13.93
N GLY A 30 1.13 -5.12 -13.72
CA GLY A 30 1.96 -4.55 -14.79
C GLY A 30 1.57 -3.14 -15.24
N GLU A 31 0.51 -2.56 -14.67
CA GLU A 31 0.10 -1.18 -14.95
C GLU A 31 0.61 -0.22 -13.87
N ASP A 32 1.09 0.96 -14.29
CA ASP A 32 1.54 2.03 -13.40
C ASP A 32 0.40 3.02 -13.10
N HIS A 33 0.23 3.32 -11.81
CA HIS A 33 -0.65 4.39 -11.33
C HIS A 33 0.15 5.41 -10.52
N PHE A 34 -0.03 6.69 -10.81
CA PHE A 34 0.67 7.78 -10.13
C PHE A 34 -0.30 8.61 -9.29
N PHE A 35 -0.04 8.69 -8.00
CA PHE A 35 -0.79 9.49 -7.04
C PHE A 35 0.01 10.72 -6.66
N SER A 36 -0.37 11.88 -7.19
CA SER A 36 0.25 13.19 -6.90
C SER A 36 -0.68 14.07 -6.07
N MET A 37 -0.25 15.29 -5.75
CA MET A 37 -1.05 16.28 -5.00
C MET A 37 -1.48 15.80 -3.61
N LEU A 38 -0.72 14.87 -3.01
CA LEU A 38 -0.94 14.38 -1.66
C LEU A 38 -0.49 15.45 -0.65
N LEU A 39 -1.39 15.90 0.23
CA LEU A 39 -1.07 16.87 1.29
C LEU A 39 0.04 16.37 2.25
N ARG A 40 0.13 15.05 2.43
CA ARG A 40 1.06 14.36 3.33
C ARG A 40 1.67 13.14 2.64
N LEU A 41 2.44 13.38 1.59
CA LEU A 41 2.99 12.32 0.73
C LEU A 41 3.80 11.29 1.52
N GLN A 42 4.72 11.74 2.38
CA GLN A 42 5.57 10.84 3.16
C GLN A 42 4.75 9.93 4.08
N GLN A 43 3.79 10.48 4.83
CA GLN A 43 2.95 9.69 5.73
C GLN A 43 2.06 8.72 4.95
N THR A 44 1.50 9.17 3.83
CA THR A 44 0.70 8.33 2.93
C THR A 44 1.53 7.17 2.38
N TYR A 45 2.75 7.45 1.93
CA TYR A 45 3.67 6.44 1.41
C TYR A 45 4.00 5.39 2.47
N LEU A 46 4.32 5.80 3.70
CA LEU A 46 4.60 4.87 4.80
C LEU A 46 3.39 3.96 5.10
N ILE A 47 2.18 4.51 5.11
CA ILE A 47 0.95 3.71 5.31
C ILE A 47 0.77 2.70 4.17
N MET A 48 0.97 3.12 2.91
CA MET A 48 0.88 2.22 1.76
C MET A 48 1.93 1.08 1.84
N GLN A 49 3.14 1.38 2.32
CA GLN A 49 4.17 0.36 2.54
C GLN A 49 3.75 -0.64 3.61
N GLN A 50 3.23 -0.16 4.74
CA GLN A 50 2.73 -1.02 5.82
C GLN A 50 1.58 -1.92 5.36
N LEU A 51 0.69 -1.41 4.51
CA LEU A 51 -0.42 -2.19 3.97
C LEU A 51 0.05 -3.28 2.99
N ALA A 52 1.02 -2.95 2.12
CA ALA A 52 1.62 -3.93 1.21
C ALA A 52 2.38 -5.03 1.99
N GLU A 53 3.19 -4.66 2.98
CA GLU A 53 3.92 -5.59 3.84
C GLU A 53 2.97 -6.50 4.63
N TYR A 54 1.93 -5.92 5.24
CA TYR A 54 0.90 -6.68 5.95
C TYR A 54 0.18 -7.69 5.05
N ALA A 55 -0.14 -7.30 3.81
CA ALA A 55 -0.80 -8.20 2.86
C ALA A 55 0.08 -9.38 2.46
N ILE A 56 1.39 -9.18 2.28
CA ILE A 56 2.35 -10.25 2.02
C ILE A 56 2.43 -11.20 3.21
N VAL A 57 2.61 -10.67 4.43
CA VAL A 57 2.64 -11.49 5.65
C VAL A 57 1.36 -12.31 5.76
N ARG A 58 0.19 -11.69 5.56
CA ARG A 58 -1.10 -12.37 5.61
C ARG A 58 -1.29 -13.39 4.48
N PHE A 59 -0.70 -13.17 3.31
CA PHE A 59 -0.75 -14.12 2.20
C PHE A 59 -0.05 -15.44 2.58
N PHE A 60 1.10 -15.36 3.26
CA PHE A 60 1.82 -16.53 3.76
C PHE A 60 1.21 -17.11 5.05
N ASP A 61 0.67 -16.26 5.94
CA ASP A 61 0.09 -16.68 7.22
C ASP A 61 -1.27 -17.41 7.09
N LYS A 62 -1.83 -17.52 5.87
CA LYS A 62 -2.97 -18.42 5.61
C LYS A 62 -2.65 -19.90 5.87
N GLU A 63 -1.38 -20.29 6.01
CA GLU A 63 -0.96 -21.63 6.40
C GLU A 63 -0.86 -21.82 7.95
N THR A 64 -0.81 -20.76 8.77
CA THR A 64 -0.50 -20.84 10.24
C THR A 64 -1.20 -19.82 11.16
N PHE A 65 -2.27 -19.18 10.71
CA PHE A 65 -2.87 -17.98 11.32
C PHE A 65 -3.04 -17.98 12.86
N ASN A 66 -2.53 -16.92 13.53
CA ASN A 66 -2.80 -16.58 14.93
C ASN A 66 -3.69 -15.32 15.02
N ALA A 67 -4.88 -15.46 15.61
CA ALA A 67 -5.97 -14.47 15.59
C ALA A 67 -5.72 -13.18 16.40
N GLU A 68 -4.62 -13.09 17.15
CA GLU A 68 -4.32 -11.99 18.08
C GLU A 68 -3.51 -10.83 17.46
N HIS A 69 -3.26 -10.82 16.15
CA HIS A 69 -2.46 -9.75 15.53
C HIS A 69 -3.18 -8.37 15.60
N PRO A 70 -2.52 -7.27 16.00
CA PRO A 70 -3.18 -5.97 16.23
C PRO A 70 -3.82 -5.35 14.98
N LEU A 71 -3.37 -5.76 13.79
CA LEU A 71 -3.95 -5.40 12.48
C LEU A 71 -4.98 -6.43 11.96
N ALA A 72 -5.27 -7.50 12.71
CA ALA A 72 -6.28 -8.50 12.34
C ALA A 72 -7.70 -7.92 12.34
N ASN A 73 -7.93 -6.87 13.15
CA ASN A 73 -9.18 -6.13 13.14
C ASN A 73 -9.09 -4.93 12.18
N PRO A 74 -9.85 -4.92 11.06
CA PRO A 74 -9.86 -3.80 10.12
C PRO A 74 -10.25 -2.46 10.74
N LEU A 75 -11.00 -2.48 11.87
CA LEU A 75 -11.43 -1.28 12.58
C LEU A 75 -10.29 -0.56 13.31
N HIS A 76 -9.18 -1.26 13.60
CA HIS A 76 -8.01 -0.69 14.28
C HIS A 76 -7.04 0.01 13.32
N ILE A 77 -7.23 -0.12 12.00
CA ILE A 77 -6.40 0.55 11.00
C ILE A 77 -6.73 2.05 10.88
N THR A 78 -7.91 2.46 11.35
CA THR A 78 -8.46 3.81 11.14
C THR A 78 -8.59 4.68 12.40
N GLN A 79 -8.08 4.24 13.56
CA GLN A 79 -8.11 5.04 14.80
C GLN A 79 -6.83 5.84 15.02
#